data_AF-A0A6A0GSX9-F1
#
_entry.id   AF-A0A6A0GSX9-F1
#
_cell.length_a   1.000
_cell.length_b   1.000
_cell.length_c   1.000
_cell.angle_alpha   90.00
_cell.angle_beta   90.00
_cell.angle_gamma   90.00
#
_symmetry.space_group_name_H-M   'P 1'
#
loop_
_entity.id
_entity.type
_entity.pdbx_description
1 polymer ?
#
loop_
_entity_poly.entity_id
_entity_poly.type
_entity_poly.pdbx_seq_one_letter_code
_entity_poly.pdbx_strand_id
1 'polypeptide(L)'
;MNTTLRDSQNRSKELSSRLAQLETTNHALQTRVNELENLLETERGNQLTELQRLREEISRLQKEMALQLQEYQDLMDIKIALDMEIAAYRRMLESEEERLNITPGRTTAAVQERISVRGGTPLRGVKRKRTMFSDEETTKAELKSTATATGSVHIVEEDPDGKYIKLHNKGDKEYSLSGHQLIRTTENEEINPVVYKFHRSYKLAPDATATVWSSDAGETHDPPTTLVMKNLKWPTDDSITTRLINNEGETVAERESKKVMVSYSTSLERPEAPWRARSVAVSCNEPAAGHTQLLDLQSSVIYTMSNG
;
A
#
# COMPACT_ATOMS: atom_id res chain seq x y z
N MET A 1 -88.63 -22.64 1.36
CA MET A 1 -87.86 -22.91 0.12
C MET A 1 -87.38 -21.64 -0.58
N ASN A 2 -88.20 -20.58 -0.68
CA ASN A 2 -87.79 -19.36 -1.39
C ASN A 2 -86.76 -18.48 -0.63
N THR A 3 -86.78 -18.50 0.71
CA THR A 3 -85.84 -17.75 1.56
C THR A 3 -84.42 -18.32 1.52
N THR A 4 -84.29 -19.64 1.64
CA THR A 4 -83.01 -20.35 1.62
C THR A 4 -82.26 -20.21 0.29
N LEU A 5 -82.99 -20.15 -0.83
CA LEU A 5 -82.41 -19.88 -2.15
C LEU A 5 -81.86 -18.45 -2.22
N ARG A 6 -82.60 -17.49 -1.69
CA ARG A 6 -82.23 -16.07 -1.69
C ARG A 6 -81.00 -15.82 -0.81
N ASP A 7 -80.92 -16.46 0.34
CA ASP A 7 -79.76 -16.38 1.24
C ASP A 7 -78.51 -17.00 0.59
N SER A 8 -78.66 -18.15 -0.08
CA SER A 8 -77.58 -18.78 -0.86
C SER A 8 -77.09 -17.87 -2.00
N GLN A 9 -78.01 -17.23 -2.74
CA GLN A 9 -77.67 -16.27 -3.79
C GLN A 9 -76.95 -15.03 -3.25
N ASN A 10 -77.37 -14.50 -2.10
CA ASN A 10 -76.72 -13.36 -1.46
C ASN A 10 -75.30 -13.72 -1.01
N ARG A 11 -75.13 -14.90 -0.40
CA ARG A 11 -73.80 -15.41 0.01
C ARG A 11 -72.90 -15.65 -1.19
N SER A 12 -73.44 -16.17 -2.29
CA SER A 12 -72.69 -16.33 -3.55
C SER A 12 -72.22 -14.98 -4.10
N LYS A 13 -73.06 -13.96 -4.11
CA LYS A 13 -72.68 -12.60 -4.54
C LYS A 13 -71.61 -11.97 -3.65
N GLU A 14 -71.74 -12.14 -2.34
CA GLU A 14 -70.75 -11.65 -1.37
C GLU A 14 -69.39 -12.32 -1.58
N LEU A 15 -69.37 -13.65 -1.74
CA LEU A 15 -68.15 -14.40 -2.04
C LEU A 15 -67.53 -13.97 -3.37
N SER A 16 -68.33 -13.78 -4.44
CA SER A 16 -67.84 -13.29 -5.73
C SER A 16 -67.26 -11.88 -5.64
N SER A 17 -67.89 -10.98 -4.87
CA SER A 17 -67.38 -9.63 -4.62
C SER A 17 -66.04 -9.67 -3.90
N ARG A 18 -65.94 -10.50 -2.85
CA ARG A 18 -64.70 -10.68 -2.10
C ARG A 18 -63.59 -11.31 -2.95
N LEU A 19 -63.94 -12.23 -3.84
CA LEU A 19 -63.00 -12.84 -4.78
C LEU A 19 -62.45 -11.79 -5.76
N ALA A 20 -63.32 -10.97 -6.35
CA ALA A 20 -62.90 -9.88 -7.25
C ALA A 20 -62.02 -8.83 -6.54
N GLN A 21 -62.33 -8.49 -5.28
CA GLN A 21 -61.49 -7.63 -4.46
C GLN A 21 -60.11 -8.26 -4.22
N LEU A 22 -60.07 -9.53 -3.84
CA LEU A 22 -58.82 -10.25 -3.62
C LEU A 22 -57.98 -10.33 -4.90
N GLU A 23 -58.59 -10.61 -6.06
CA GLU A 23 -57.91 -10.60 -7.36
C GLU A 23 -57.30 -9.23 -7.68
N THR A 24 -58.05 -8.15 -7.45
CA THR A 24 -57.57 -6.78 -7.66
C THR A 24 -56.38 -6.47 -6.75
N THR A 25 -56.48 -6.83 -5.47
CA THR A 25 -55.37 -6.63 -4.52
C THR A 25 -54.14 -7.47 -4.86
N ASN A 26 -54.34 -8.72 -5.31
CA ASN A 26 -53.26 -9.61 -5.69
C ASN A 26 -52.54 -9.05 -6.93
N HIS A 27 -53.28 -8.58 -7.93
CA HIS A 27 -52.71 -7.93 -9.10
C HIS A 27 -51.91 -6.67 -8.71
N ALA A 28 -52.45 -5.81 -7.85
CA ALA A 28 -51.73 -4.63 -7.37
C ALA A 28 -50.44 -4.99 -6.61
N LEU A 29 -50.48 -6.03 -5.78
CA LEU A 29 -49.29 -6.54 -5.08
C LEU A 29 -48.25 -7.11 -6.07
N GLN A 30 -48.68 -7.85 -7.09
CA GLN A 30 -47.78 -8.37 -8.13
C GLN A 30 -47.10 -7.25 -8.91
N THR A 31 -47.84 -6.20 -9.31
CA THR A 31 -47.26 -5.02 -9.95
C THR A 31 -46.22 -4.36 -9.03
N ARG A 32 -46.56 -4.23 -7.73
CA ARG A 32 -45.65 -3.60 -6.77
C ARG A 32 -44.37 -4.41 -6.55
N VAL A 33 -44.46 -5.75 -6.53
CA VAL A 33 -43.29 -6.63 -6.46
C VAL A 33 -42.41 -6.43 -7.68
N ASN A 34 -42.98 -6.47 -8.90
CA ASN A 34 -42.21 -6.28 -10.13
C ASN A 34 -41.52 -4.90 -10.18
N GLU A 35 -42.18 -3.83 -9.71
CA GLU A 35 -41.57 -2.50 -9.60
C GLU A 35 -40.37 -2.49 -8.64
N LEU A 36 -40.53 -3.10 -7.46
CA LEU A 36 -39.46 -3.18 -6.46
C LEU A 36 -38.27 -4.02 -6.94
N GLU A 37 -38.54 -5.12 -7.66
CA GLU A 37 -37.50 -5.93 -8.28
C GLU A 37 -36.73 -5.15 -9.35
N ASN A 38 -37.43 -4.41 -10.22
CA ASN A 38 -36.79 -3.56 -11.22
C ASN A 38 -35.93 -2.46 -10.58
N LEU A 39 -36.44 -1.81 -9.53
CA LEU A 39 -35.67 -0.79 -8.80
C LEU A 39 -34.41 -1.39 -8.18
N LEU A 40 -34.53 -2.57 -7.54
CA LEU A 40 -33.38 -3.26 -6.96
C LEU A 40 -32.34 -3.63 -8.03
N GLU A 41 -32.78 -4.08 -9.21
CA GLU A 41 -31.87 -4.42 -10.30
C GLU A 41 -31.15 -3.18 -10.85
N THR A 42 -31.86 -2.05 -11.02
CA THR A 42 -31.23 -0.79 -11.43
C THR A 42 -30.21 -0.29 -10.40
N GLU A 43 -30.54 -0.39 -9.11
CA GLU A 43 -29.65 0.02 -8.03
C GLU A 43 -28.39 -0.85 -7.98
N ARG A 44 -28.53 -2.18 -8.15
CA ARG A 44 -27.39 -3.09 -8.29
C ARG A 44 -26.51 -2.74 -9.49
N GLY A 45 -27.11 -2.45 -10.65
CA GLY A 45 -26.37 -2.02 -11.83
C GLY A 45 -25.59 -0.73 -11.61
N ASN A 46 -26.20 0.26 -10.95
CA ASN A 46 -25.54 1.52 -10.60
C ASN A 46 -24.36 1.30 -9.65
N GLN A 47 -24.55 0.49 -8.61
CA GLN A 47 -23.51 0.15 -7.64
C GLN A 47 -22.33 -0.59 -8.29
N LEU A 48 -22.60 -1.54 -9.20
CA LEU A 48 -21.54 -2.24 -9.95
C LEU A 48 -20.74 -1.28 -10.83
N THR A 49 -21.41 -0.34 -11.49
CA THR A 49 -20.76 0.69 -12.32
C THR A 49 -19.87 1.60 -11.47
N GLU A 50 -20.34 2.04 -10.31
CA GLU A 50 -19.55 2.88 -9.41
C GLU A 50 -18.35 2.11 -8.83
N LEU A 51 -18.53 0.84 -8.47
CA LEU A 51 -17.42 -0.02 -8.04
C LEU A 51 -16.37 -0.18 -9.13
N GLN A 52 -16.78 -0.33 -10.40
CA GLN A 52 -15.84 -0.39 -11.52
C GLN A 52 -15.08 0.93 -11.68
N ARG A 53 -15.78 2.08 -11.65
CA ARG A 53 -15.18 3.41 -11.73
C ARG A 53 -14.13 3.62 -10.63
N LEU A 54 -14.45 3.24 -9.39
CA LEU A 54 -13.53 3.35 -8.26
C LEU A 54 -12.30 2.42 -8.41
N ARG A 55 -12.48 1.21 -8.94
CA ARG A 55 -11.36 0.29 -9.23
C ARG A 55 -10.42 0.84 -10.29
N GLU A 56 -10.98 1.45 -11.35
CA GLU A 56 -10.19 2.09 -12.40
C GLU A 56 -9.40 3.28 -11.85
N GLU A 57 -10.01 4.10 -10.98
CA GLU A 57 -9.36 5.22 -10.31
C GLU A 57 -8.20 4.77 -9.42
N ILE A 58 -8.40 3.72 -8.62
CA ILE A 58 -7.33 3.13 -7.80
C ILE A 58 -6.18 2.65 -8.69
N SER A 59 -6.47 1.94 -9.79
CA SER A 59 -5.44 1.49 -10.73
C SER A 59 -4.68 2.65 -11.37
N ARG A 60 -5.36 3.76 -11.69
CA ARG A 60 -4.73 4.97 -12.21
C ARG A 60 -3.77 5.58 -11.20
N LEU A 61 -4.22 5.78 -9.96
CA LEU A 61 -3.40 6.35 -8.88
C LEU A 61 -2.19 5.48 -8.55
N GLN A 62 -2.35 4.15 -8.57
CA GLN A 62 -1.23 3.23 -8.38
C GLN A 62 -0.17 3.36 -9.48
N LYS A 63 -0.57 3.53 -10.74
CA LYS A 63 0.36 3.76 -11.85
C LYS A 63 1.07 5.10 -11.73
N GLU A 64 0.35 6.15 -11.35
CA GLU A 64 0.91 7.48 -11.12
C GLU A 64 1.95 7.46 -9.99
N MET A 65 1.64 6.81 -8.87
CA MET A 65 2.58 6.63 -7.76
C MET A 65 3.84 5.87 -8.19
N ALA A 66 3.69 4.80 -9.00
CA ALA A 66 4.82 4.05 -9.52
C ALA A 66 5.74 4.90 -10.41
N LEU A 67 5.15 5.73 -11.28
CA LEU A 67 5.91 6.67 -12.11
C LEU A 67 6.66 7.71 -11.27
N GLN A 68 6.01 8.31 -10.27
CA GLN A 68 6.66 9.27 -9.38
C GLN A 68 7.84 8.67 -8.62
N LEU A 69 7.72 7.41 -8.17
CA LEU A 69 8.82 6.71 -7.50
C LEU A 69 10.00 6.47 -8.46
N GLN A 70 9.72 6.17 -9.72
CA GLN A 70 10.77 6.02 -10.74
C GLN A 70 11.47 7.36 -11.02
N GLU A 71 10.72 8.43 -11.24
CA GLU A 71 11.28 9.77 -11.48
C GLU A 71 12.11 10.27 -10.28
N TYR A 72 11.63 10.01 -9.05
CA TYR A 72 12.38 10.32 -7.85
C TYR A 72 13.73 9.58 -7.81
N GLN A 73 13.75 8.32 -8.25
CA GLN A 73 14.97 7.54 -8.21
C GLN A 73 15.96 7.95 -9.29
N ASP A 74 15.49 8.26 -10.50
CA ASP A 74 16.32 8.84 -11.56
C ASP A 74 16.97 10.16 -11.08
N LEU A 75 16.21 10.99 -10.35
CA LEU A 75 16.72 12.23 -9.77
C LEU A 75 17.75 11.98 -8.66
N MET A 76 17.53 10.97 -7.83
CA MET A 76 18.48 10.57 -6.78
C MET A 76 19.80 10.07 -7.38
N ASP A 77 19.75 9.28 -8.44
CA ASP A 77 20.93 8.79 -9.16
C ASP A 77 21.74 9.96 -9.75
N ILE A 78 21.07 10.94 -10.35
CA ILE A 78 21.72 12.18 -10.82
C ILE A 78 22.39 12.91 -9.65
N LYS A 79 21.72 13.03 -8.51
CA LYS A 79 22.28 13.69 -7.32
C LYS A 79 23.53 12.96 -6.82
N ILE A 80 23.52 11.62 -6.77
CA ILE A 80 24.69 10.83 -6.35
C ILE A 80 25.85 11.06 -7.32
N ALA A 81 25.59 11.07 -8.63
CA ALA A 81 26.61 11.37 -9.64
C ALA A 81 27.23 12.76 -9.42
N LEU A 82 26.40 13.78 -9.16
CA LEU A 82 26.86 15.14 -8.86
C LEU A 82 27.70 15.21 -7.57
N ASP A 83 27.31 14.52 -6.51
CA ASP A 83 28.10 14.47 -5.27
C ASP A 83 29.48 13.83 -5.50
N MET A 84 29.53 12.78 -6.32
CA MET A 84 30.79 12.13 -6.71
C MET A 84 31.67 13.09 -7.52
N GLU A 85 31.10 13.85 -8.45
CA GLU A 85 31.82 14.88 -9.21
C GLU A 85 32.37 15.98 -8.28
N ILE A 86 31.54 16.50 -7.35
CA ILE A 86 31.97 17.51 -6.37
C ILE A 86 33.12 16.98 -5.51
N ALA A 87 33.03 15.74 -5.02
CA ALA A 87 34.08 15.12 -4.24
C ALA A 87 35.38 14.95 -5.06
N ALA A 88 35.28 14.61 -6.34
CA ALA A 88 36.42 14.54 -7.25
C ALA A 88 37.06 15.91 -7.46
N TYR A 89 36.26 16.96 -7.68
CA TYR A 89 36.75 18.34 -7.83
C TYR A 89 37.45 18.83 -6.56
N ARG A 90 36.91 18.56 -5.36
CA ARG A 90 37.57 18.90 -4.09
C ARG A 90 38.95 18.25 -3.95
N ARG A 91 39.05 16.95 -4.22
CA ARG A 91 40.33 16.23 -4.17
C ARG A 91 41.36 16.77 -5.15
N MET A 92 40.94 17.14 -6.36
CA MET A 92 41.83 17.71 -7.35
C MET A 92 42.38 19.06 -6.87
N LEU A 93 41.51 19.94 -6.37
CA LEU A 93 41.89 21.24 -5.82
C LEU A 93 42.81 21.09 -4.59
N GLU A 94 42.48 20.22 -3.65
CA GLU A 94 43.33 19.90 -2.49
C GLU A 94 44.74 19.47 -2.94
N SER A 95 44.84 18.61 -3.95
CA SER A 95 46.14 18.18 -4.49
C SER A 95 46.91 19.29 -5.21
N GLU A 96 46.22 20.27 -5.79
CA GLU A 96 46.84 21.45 -6.39
C GLU A 96 47.32 22.45 -5.34
N GLU A 97 46.52 22.68 -4.29
CA GLU A 97 46.89 23.53 -3.15
C GLU A 97 48.12 22.98 -2.40
N GLU A 98 48.21 21.66 -2.23
CA GLU A 98 49.39 20.99 -1.66
C GLU A 98 50.64 21.21 -2.51
N ARG A 99 50.54 21.16 -3.84
CA ARG A 99 51.68 21.40 -4.75
C ARG A 99 52.12 22.86 -4.76
N LEU A 100 51.18 23.77 -4.58
CA LEU A 100 51.40 25.22 -4.65
C LEU A 100 51.68 25.85 -3.27
N ASN A 101 51.68 25.06 -2.19
CA ASN A 101 51.90 25.50 -0.79
C ASN A 101 50.98 26.66 -0.36
N ILE A 102 49.75 26.72 -0.88
CA ILE A 102 48.84 27.86 -0.66
C ILE A 102 48.08 27.72 0.66
N THR A 103 48.09 26.55 1.30
CA THR A 103 47.43 26.33 2.59
C THR A 103 48.17 27.08 3.72
N PRO A 104 47.59 28.14 4.31
CA PRO A 104 48.19 28.78 5.48
C PRO A 104 47.84 27.92 6.70
N GLY A 105 48.77 27.05 7.13
CA GLY A 105 48.62 26.37 8.42
C GLY A 105 49.22 24.97 8.60
N ARG A 106 49.83 24.33 7.59
CA ARG A 106 50.60 23.10 7.83
C ARG A 106 52.09 23.42 7.90
N THR A 107 52.55 23.83 9.07
CA THR A 107 53.97 23.78 9.43
C THR A 107 54.42 22.31 9.44
N THR A 108 55.05 21.85 8.36
CA THR A 108 55.76 20.58 8.35
C THR A 108 57.05 20.74 9.14
N ALA A 109 57.01 20.41 10.43
CA ALA A 109 58.21 20.09 11.18
C ALA A 109 58.88 18.88 10.53
N ALA A 110 60.08 19.08 10.02
CA ALA A 110 60.93 18.05 9.48
C ALA A 110 61.22 16.98 10.55
N VAL A 111 60.75 15.76 10.33
CA VAL A 111 61.41 14.57 10.84
C VAL A 111 61.73 13.69 9.64
N GLN A 112 63.03 13.62 9.41
CA GLN A 112 63.71 12.98 8.31
C GLN A 112 63.90 11.51 8.64
N GLU A 113 62.95 10.66 8.25
CA GLU A 113 63.16 9.20 8.29
C GLU A 113 63.44 8.69 6.89
N ARG A 114 64.62 8.08 6.76
CA ARG A 114 65.30 7.82 5.50
C ARG A 114 64.89 6.43 5.06
N ILE A 115 64.05 6.31 4.04
CA ILE A 115 63.79 5.02 3.39
C ILE A 115 64.37 5.07 1.98
N SER A 116 65.40 4.24 1.81
CA SER A 116 66.21 4.07 0.60
C SER A 116 65.36 3.59 -0.58
N VAL A 117 65.46 4.31 -1.71
CA VAL A 117 64.87 3.93 -2.99
C VAL A 117 65.83 3.00 -3.73
N ARG A 118 65.43 1.76 -3.99
CA ARG A 118 65.98 0.98 -5.10
C ARG A 118 64.83 0.58 -6.03
N GLY A 119 65.01 0.91 -7.31
CA GLY A 119 64.03 0.78 -8.36
C GLY A 119 63.66 -0.66 -8.71
N GLY A 120 62.44 -0.78 -9.24
CA GLY A 120 61.89 -1.96 -9.89
C GLY A 120 60.76 -1.54 -10.82
N THR A 121 60.80 -2.06 -12.04
CA THR A 121 60.01 -1.76 -13.25
C THR A 121 58.48 -1.93 -13.10
N PRO A 122 57.66 -1.34 -14.01
CA PRO A 122 56.21 -1.44 -13.92
C PRO A 122 55.73 -2.78 -14.50
N LEU A 123 55.40 -3.74 -13.62
CA LEU A 123 54.74 -4.97 -14.02
C LEU A 123 53.22 -4.74 -14.10
N ARG A 124 52.78 -4.54 -15.35
CA ARG A 124 51.61 -5.15 -16.00
C ARG A 124 50.70 -5.98 -15.07
N GLY A 125 49.44 -5.56 -14.94
CA GLY A 125 48.33 -6.46 -14.58
C GLY A 125 47.51 -6.09 -13.34
N VAL A 126 46.96 -4.88 -13.26
CA VAL A 126 45.84 -4.63 -12.33
C VAL A 126 44.60 -5.29 -12.91
N LYS A 127 44.37 -6.54 -12.50
CA LYS A 127 43.10 -7.25 -12.68
C LYS A 127 42.04 -6.41 -11.98
N ARG A 128 41.18 -5.73 -12.76
CA ARG A 128 40.01 -5.00 -12.23
C ARG A 128 39.26 -5.96 -11.32
N LYS A 129 39.27 -5.68 -10.01
CA LYS A 129 38.42 -6.37 -9.04
C LYS A 129 37.00 -6.08 -9.47
N ARG A 130 36.35 -7.08 -10.08
CA ARG A 130 34.91 -7.09 -10.33
C ARG A 130 34.25 -6.91 -8.97
N THR A 131 33.80 -5.70 -8.68
CA THR A 131 32.85 -5.45 -7.61
C THR A 131 31.62 -6.27 -7.98
N MET A 132 31.37 -7.34 -7.22
CA MET A 132 30.09 -8.00 -7.24
C MET A 132 29.11 -6.93 -6.78
N PHE A 133 28.31 -6.41 -7.71
CA PHE A 133 27.11 -5.66 -7.34
C PHE A 133 26.24 -6.69 -6.61
N SER A 134 26.03 -6.46 -5.32
CA SER A 134 25.02 -7.18 -4.58
C SER A 134 23.68 -6.77 -5.18
N ASP A 135 22.85 -7.74 -5.57
CA ASP A 135 21.45 -7.48 -5.86
C ASP A 135 20.84 -6.93 -4.55
N GLU A 136 20.62 -5.62 -4.47
CA GLU A 136 19.85 -5.03 -3.37
C GLU A 136 18.37 -5.24 -3.69
N GLU A 137 17.83 -6.40 -3.27
CA GLU A 137 16.40 -6.56 -3.10
C GLU A 137 15.93 -5.55 -2.05
N THR A 138 15.41 -4.41 -2.50
CA THR A 138 14.79 -3.43 -1.61
C THR A 138 13.41 -3.94 -1.25
N THR A 139 13.31 -4.67 -0.15
CA THR A 139 12.02 -5.08 0.44
C THR A 139 11.41 -3.86 1.13
N LYS A 140 10.33 -3.31 0.56
CA LYS A 140 9.56 -2.26 1.24
C LYS A 140 8.35 -2.91 1.89
N ALA A 141 8.24 -2.76 3.21
CA ALA A 141 7.07 -3.19 3.93
C ALA A 141 5.91 -2.20 3.70
N GLU A 142 4.79 -2.67 3.18
CA GLU A 142 3.55 -1.92 3.04
C GLU A 142 2.56 -2.39 4.13
N LEU A 143 1.92 -1.47 4.84
CA LEU A 143 0.92 -1.81 5.86
C LEU A 143 -0.47 -1.82 5.23
N LYS A 144 -1.14 -2.97 5.24
CA LYS A 144 -2.56 -3.08 4.88
C LYS A 144 -3.40 -3.02 6.14
N SER A 145 -4.29 -2.03 6.22
CA SER A 145 -5.20 -1.84 7.35
C SER A 145 -6.66 -1.96 6.93
N THR A 146 -7.47 -2.67 7.72
CA THR A 146 -8.94 -2.68 7.64
C THR A 146 -9.49 -2.06 8.91
N ALA A 147 -10.53 -1.23 8.81
CA ALA A 147 -11.15 -0.59 9.97
C ALA A 147 -12.68 -0.69 9.87
N THR A 148 -13.32 -1.02 10.97
CA THR A 148 -14.77 -1.14 11.12
C THR A 148 -15.23 -0.37 12.36
N ALA A 149 -16.46 0.13 12.32
CA ALA A 149 -17.10 0.71 13.49
C ALA A 149 -18.60 0.49 13.43
N THR A 150 -19.18 0.18 14.59
CA THR A 150 -20.62 -0.01 14.75
C THR A 150 -21.32 1.32 15.09
N GLY A 151 -20.57 2.27 15.65
CA GLY A 151 -21.07 3.58 16.09
C GLY A 151 -20.32 4.76 15.48
N SER A 152 -20.44 5.92 16.12
CA SER A 152 -19.89 7.18 15.63
C SER A 152 -18.38 7.35 15.81
N VAL A 153 -17.75 6.55 16.67
CA VAL A 153 -16.31 6.65 16.97
C VAL A 153 -15.55 5.62 16.16
N HIS A 154 -14.52 6.08 15.44
CA HIS A 154 -13.68 5.25 14.57
C HIS A 154 -12.21 5.31 15.00
N ILE A 155 -11.47 4.23 14.74
CA ILE A 155 -10.00 4.18 14.85
C ILE A 155 -9.41 4.59 13.49
N VAL A 156 -9.05 5.86 13.35
CA VAL A 156 -8.72 6.45 12.04
C VAL A 156 -7.26 6.31 11.66
N GLU A 157 -6.37 6.24 12.64
CA GLU A 157 -4.93 6.17 12.41
C GLU A 157 -4.28 5.44 13.59
N GLU A 158 -3.25 4.66 13.30
CA GLU A 158 -2.42 4.03 14.31
C GLU A 158 -0.98 3.98 13.82
N ASP A 159 -0.06 4.11 14.75
CA ASP A 159 1.36 4.06 14.44
C ASP A 159 1.85 2.60 14.42
N PRO A 160 2.53 2.16 13.34
CA PRO A 160 3.09 0.81 13.25
C PRO A 160 4.13 0.54 14.34
N ASP A 161 4.91 1.56 14.71
CA ASP A 161 5.91 1.48 15.78
C ASP A 161 5.28 1.60 17.18
N GLY A 162 3.94 1.64 17.27
CA GLY A 162 3.22 1.62 18.54
C GLY A 162 3.31 2.96 19.29
N LYS A 163 3.61 4.08 18.63
CA LYS A 163 3.68 5.37 19.32
C LYS A 163 2.31 5.90 19.72
N TYR A 164 1.28 5.69 18.90
CA TYR A 164 -0.05 6.19 19.20
C TYR A 164 -1.18 5.45 18.47
N ILE A 165 -2.40 5.70 18.94
CA ILE A 165 -3.65 5.31 18.30
C ILE A 165 -4.58 6.53 18.32
N LYS A 166 -5.14 6.90 17.16
CA LYS A 166 -6.03 8.05 17.00
C LYS A 166 -7.47 7.61 16.77
N LEU A 167 -8.36 8.15 17.58
CA LEU A 167 -9.80 8.03 17.48
C LEU A 167 -10.41 9.29 16.87
N HIS A 168 -11.50 9.14 16.12
CA HIS A 168 -12.29 10.25 15.55
C HIS A 168 -13.77 9.99 15.79
N ASN A 169 -14.47 10.96 16.36
CA ASN A 169 -15.92 10.93 16.40
C ASN A 169 -16.48 11.51 15.11
N LYS A 170 -16.90 10.65 14.18
CA LYS A 170 -17.55 11.03 12.92
C LYS A 170 -19.06 11.28 13.06
N GLY A 171 -19.59 11.22 14.28
CA GLY A 171 -20.98 11.52 14.58
C GLY A 171 -21.24 13.02 14.70
N ASP A 172 -22.52 13.36 14.70
CA ASP A 172 -23.06 14.71 14.88
C ASP A 172 -23.23 15.09 16.37
N LYS A 173 -22.99 14.15 17.29
CA LYS A 173 -23.22 14.31 18.73
C LYS A 173 -21.98 13.99 19.55
N GLU A 174 -21.90 14.59 20.73
CA GLU A 174 -20.87 14.27 21.73
C GLU A 174 -20.98 12.79 22.13
N TYR A 175 -19.87 12.06 22.04
CA TYR A 175 -19.80 10.65 22.41
C TYR A 175 -19.06 10.48 23.74
N SER A 176 -19.67 9.79 24.70
CA SER A 176 -19.06 9.51 26.00
C SER A 176 -18.22 8.24 25.93
N LEU A 177 -16.91 8.34 26.12
CA LEU A 177 -16.01 7.18 26.26
C LEU A 177 -15.83 6.75 27.72
N SER A 178 -16.74 7.16 28.61
CA SER A 178 -16.68 6.79 30.03
C SER A 178 -16.55 5.28 30.20
N GLY A 179 -15.44 4.84 30.82
CA GLY A 179 -15.17 3.44 31.14
C GLY A 179 -14.80 2.55 29.95
N HIS A 180 -14.83 3.10 28.72
CA HIS A 180 -14.44 2.36 27.52
C HIS A 180 -12.97 1.95 27.62
N GLN A 181 -12.63 0.88 26.90
CA GLN A 181 -11.30 0.32 26.87
C GLN A 181 -10.79 0.29 25.43
N LEU A 182 -9.61 0.85 25.21
CA LEU A 182 -8.88 0.70 23.96
C LEU A 182 -7.85 -0.42 24.16
N ILE A 183 -8.00 -1.50 23.42
CA ILE A 183 -7.21 -2.71 23.55
C ILE A 183 -6.44 -2.93 22.25
N ARG A 184 -5.12 -3.08 22.34
CA ARG A 184 -4.29 -3.50 21.22
C ARG A 184 -3.69 -4.87 21.51
N THR A 185 -3.92 -5.80 20.58
CA THR A 185 -3.46 -7.19 20.60
C THR A 185 -2.60 -7.45 19.37
N THR A 186 -1.71 -8.42 19.47
CA THR A 186 -0.85 -8.91 18.39
C THR A 186 -1.26 -10.33 18.03
N GLU A 187 -0.91 -10.80 16.83
CA GLU A 187 -1.11 -12.22 16.45
C GLU A 187 -0.16 -13.14 17.25
N ASN A 188 1.03 -12.64 17.62
CA ASN A 188 1.93 -13.35 18.50
C ASN A 188 1.40 -13.41 19.96
N GLU A 189 1.08 -14.62 20.43
CA GLU A 189 0.57 -14.89 21.79
C GLU A 189 1.58 -14.60 22.90
N GLU A 190 2.88 -14.50 22.59
CA GLU A 190 3.92 -14.16 23.58
C GLU A 190 3.88 -12.69 24.00
N ILE A 191 3.31 -11.82 23.17
CA ILE A 191 3.20 -10.39 23.44
C ILE A 191 1.87 -10.13 24.14
N ASN A 192 1.96 -9.69 25.40
CA ASN A 192 0.77 -9.40 26.19
C ASN A 192 -0.05 -8.25 25.58
N PRO A 193 -1.38 -8.36 25.57
CA PRO A 193 -2.25 -7.28 25.12
C PRO A 193 -2.19 -6.09 26.07
N VAL A 194 -2.34 -4.90 25.51
CA VAL A 194 -2.30 -3.66 26.28
C VAL A 194 -3.67 -3.01 26.26
N VAL A 195 -4.16 -2.70 27.46
CA VAL A 195 -5.49 -2.13 27.70
C VAL A 195 -5.34 -0.72 28.27
N TYR A 196 -5.81 0.27 27.52
CA TYR A 196 -5.98 1.63 27.99
C TYR A 196 -7.43 1.86 28.39
N LYS A 197 -7.67 2.39 29.59
CA LYS A 197 -9.02 2.70 30.09
C LYS A 197 -9.25 4.20 30.06
N PHE A 198 -10.31 4.63 29.38
CA PHE A 198 -10.70 6.03 29.37
C PHE A 198 -11.21 6.47 30.73
N HIS A 199 -10.94 7.74 31.09
CA HIS A 199 -11.47 8.32 32.32
C HIS A 199 -13.01 8.36 32.28
N ARG A 200 -13.66 8.15 33.43
CA ARG A 200 -15.14 8.11 33.58
C ARG A 200 -15.89 9.37 33.12
N SER A 201 -15.19 10.49 32.97
CA SER A 201 -15.77 11.76 32.52
C SER A 201 -15.30 12.14 31.11
N TYR A 202 -14.58 11.26 30.42
CA TYR A 202 -14.05 11.56 29.10
C TYR A 202 -15.16 11.58 28.07
N LYS A 203 -15.20 12.65 27.28
CA LYS A 203 -16.15 12.84 26.21
C LYS A 203 -15.43 13.37 24.97
N LEU A 204 -15.90 12.93 23.82
CA LEU A 204 -15.36 13.32 22.53
C LEU A 204 -16.45 14.11 21.78
N ALA A 205 -16.17 15.38 21.52
CA ALA A 205 -17.08 16.26 20.80
C ALA A 205 -17.34 15.74 19.36
N PRO A 206 -18.43 16.18 18.70
CA PRO A 206 -18.66 15.90 17.28
C PRO A 206 -17.46 16.34 16.44
N ASP A 207 -17.07 15.52 15.46
CA ASP A 207 -15.94 15.74 14.56
C ASP A 207 -14.57 15.93 15.24
N ALA A 208 -14.47 15.70 16.55
CA ALA A 208 -13.23 15.83 17.29
C ALA A 208 -12.41 14.52 17.27
N THR A 209 -11.09 14.68 17.36
CA THR A 209 -10.15 13.56 17.45
C THR A 209 -9.47 13.48 18.82
N ALA A 210 -9.17 12.26 19.22
CA ALA A 210 -8.41 11.97 20.43
C ALA A 210 -7.26 11.02 20.10
N THR A 211 -6.06 11.32 20.59
CA THR A 211 -4.88 10.49 20.34
C THR A 211 -4.39 9.92 21.66
N VAL A 212 -4.27 8.59 21.74
CA VAL A 212 -3.73 7.86 22.88
C VAL A 212 -2.29 7.45 22.58
N TRP A 213 -1.36 8.14 23.20
CA TRP A 213 0.07 8.01 23.04
C TRP A 213 0.67 7.01 24.02
N SER A 214 1.64 6.24 23.53
CA SER A 214 2.52 5.44 24.36
C SER A 214 3.29 6.30 25.37
N SER A 215 3.66 5.70 26.50
CA SER A 215 4.42 6.39 27.55
C SER A 215 5.82 6.85 27.12
N ASP A 216 6.39 6.25 26.08
CA ASP A 216 7.72 6.58 25.53
C ASP A 216 7.69 7.45 24.27
N ALA A 217 6.50 7.91 23.84
CA ALA A 217 6.39 8.78 22.67
C ALA A 217 6.92 10.20 22.90
N GLY A 218 7.17 10.59 24.15
CA GLY A 218 7.66 11.93 24.52
C GLY A 218 6.60 13.04 24.50
N GLU A 219 5.33 12.67 24.38
CA GLU A 219 4.21 13.61 24.33
C GLU A 219 3.75 14.08 25.73
N THR A 220 3.23 15.30 25.78
CA THR A 220 2.69 15.86 27.03
C THR A 220 1.19 15.55 27.14
N HIS A 221 0.77 15.05 28.30
CA HIS A 221 -0.64 14.75 28.54
C HIS A 221 -1.50 16.01 28.63
N ASP A 222 -2.38 16.20 27.65
CA ASP A 222 -3.29 17.35 27.55
C ASP A 222 -4.69 16.91 27.05
N PRO A 223 -5.56 16.41 27.95
CA PRO A 223 -6.93 16.05 27.59
C PRO A 223 -7.77 17.27 27.15
N PRO A 224 -8.71 17.11 26.21
CA PRO A 224 -9.22 15.83 25.71
C PRO A 224 -8.45 15.28 24.50
N THR A 225 -7.68 16.08 23.78
CA THR A 225 -7.09 15.69 22.50
C THR A 225 -5.88 14.77 22.64
N THR A 226 -5.06 14.97 23.67
CA THR A 226 -3.78 14.28 23.85
C THR A 226 -3.79 13.48 25.15
N LEU A 227 -3.97 12.17 25.01
CA LEU A 227 -3.99 11.22 26.12
C LEU A 227 -2.66 10.47 26.12
N VAL A 228 -1.92 10.47 27.23
CA VAL A 228 -0.64 9.74 27.33
C VAL A 228 -0.80 8.63 28.35
N MET A 229 -0.42 7.41 27.96
CA MET A 229 -0.44 6.25 28.82
C MET A 229 0.61 6.37 29.93
N LYS A 230 0.30 5.85 31.12
CA LYS A 230 1.25 5.80 32.23
C LYS A 230 1.95 4.45 32.25
N ASN A 231 3.28 4.44 32.05
CA ASN A 231 4.14 3.25 32.16
C ASN A 231 3.70 2.06 31.27
N LEU A 232 3.00 2.35 30.18
CA LEU A 232 2.54 1.34 29.22
C LEU A 232 2.96 1.76 27.82
N LYS A 233 3.22 0.77 26.98
CA LYS A 233 3.57 0.95 25.58
C LYS A 233 2.64 0.14 24.71
N TRP A 234 2.26 0.65 23.55
CA TRP A 234 1.47 -0.16 22.64
C TRP A 234 2.32 -1.30 22.07
N PRO A 235 1.79 -2.53 22.00
CA PRO A 235 2.54 -3.65 21.46
C PRO A 235 2.68 -3.50 19.93
N THR A 236 3.81 -3.96 19.42
CA THR A 236 4.18 -3.88 18.01
C THR A 236 4.44 -5.29 17.48
N ASP A 237 3.91 -5.58 16.29
CA ASP A 237 4.06 -6.87 15.61
C ASP A 237 3.75 -6.67 14.12
N ASP A 238 3.98 -7.72 13.31
CA ASP A 238 3.64 -7.72 11.89
C ASP A 238 2.12 -7.75 11.68
N SER A 239 1.36 -8.35 12.59
CA SER A 239 -0.11 -8.33 12.61
C SER A 239 -0.58 -7.76 13.94
N ILE A 240 -1.30 -6.64 13.89
CA ILE A 240 -1.87 -5.97 15.07
C ILE A 240 -3.38 -5.79 14.90
N THR A 241 -4.11 -5.91 16.00
CA THR A 241 -5.54 -5.63 16.08
C THR A 241 -5.81 -4.68 17.23
N THR A 242 -6.47 -3.57 16.93
CA THR A 242 -6.88 -2.54 17.88
C THR A 242 -8.40 -2.52 17.97
N ARG A 243 -8.95 -2.66 19.18
CA ARG A 243 -10.39 -2.64 19.46
C ARG A 243 -10.75 -1.61 20.50
N LEU A 244 -11.83 -0.87 20.25
CA LEU A 244 -12.50 -0.03 21.23
C LEU A 244 -13.70 -0.80 21.77
N ILE A 245 -13.69 -1.06 23.08
CA ILE A 245 -14.70 -1.85 23.79
C ILE A 245 -15.49 -0.94 24.73
N ASN A 246 -16.82 -1.06 24.71
CA ASN A 246 -17.71 -0.34 25.61
C ASN A 246 -17.77 -0.97 27.01
N ASN A 247 -18.58 -0.41 27.92
CA ASN A 247 -18.73 -0.94 29.28
C ASN A 247 -19.45 -2.30 29.35
N GLU A 248 -20.14 -2.69 28.27
CA GLU A 248 -20.90 -3.93 28.15
C GLU A 248 -20.05 -5.06 27.57
N GLY A 249 -18.81 -4.76 27.14
CA GLY A 249 -17.89 -5.73 26.53
C GLY A 249 -18.03 -5.86 25.02
N GLU A 250 -18.84 -5.01 24.38
CA GLU A 250 -19.04 -5.02 22.93
C GLU A 250 -17.98 -4.17 22.22
N THR A 251 -17.57 -4.63 21.03
CA THR A 251 -16.61 -3.92 20.18
C THR A 251 -17.35 -2.86 19.37
N VAL A 252 -17.07 -1.59 19.65
CA VAL A 252 -17.70 -0.44 18.97
C VAL A 252 -16.89 0.05 17.78
N ALA A 253 -15.57 -0.18 17.78
CA ALA A 253 -14.68 0.06 16.67
C ALA A 253 -13.53 -0.93 16.69
N GLU A 254 -13.08 -1.35 15.52
CA GLU A 254 -12.00 -2.29 15.34
C GLU A 254 -11.14 -1.87 14.16
N ARG A 255 -9.83 -2.11 14.28
CA ARG A 255 -8.87 -1.92 13.22
C ARG A 255 -7.86 -3.05 13.25
N GLU A 256 -7.66 -3.69 12.11
CA GLU A 256 -6.63 -4.70 11.93
C GLU A 256 -5.60 -4.15 10.95
N SER A 257 -4.33 -4.31 11.28
CA SER A 257 -3.23 -3.92 10.41
C SER A 257 -2.23 -5.04 10.28
N LYS A 258 -1.88 -5.37 9.03
CA LYS A 258 -0.89 -6.39 8.71
C LYS A 258 0.18 -5.81 7.81
N LYS A 259 1.44 -5.99 8.22
CA LYS A 259 2.62 -5.64 7.46
C LYS A 259 2.81 -6.68 6.36
N VAL A 260 2.78 -6.22 5.11
CA VAL A 260 2.97 -7.06 3.93
C VAL A 260 4.29 -6.66 3.29
N MET A 261 5.19 -7.63 3.13
CA MET A 261 6.43 -7.41 2.38
C MET A 261 6.11 -7.37 0.90
N VAL A 262 6.42 -6.25 0.25
CA VAL A 262 6.37 -6.12 -1.21
C VAL A 262 7.81 -6.13 -1.69
N SER A 263 8.23 -7.22 -2.34
CA SER A 263 9.52 -7.31 -3.00
C SER A 263 9.41 -6.71 -4.40
N TYR A 264 10.31 -5.77 -4.70
CA TYR A 264 10.55 -5.30 -6.06
C TYR A 264 11.84 -5.98 -6.53
N SER A 265 11.76 -6.85 -7.54
CA SER A 265 12.96 -7.43 -8.14
C SER A 265 13.47 -6.50 -9.24
N THR A 266 14.60 -5.84 -9.00
CA THR A 266 15.31 -5.06 -10.02
C THR A 266 16.05 -6.03 -10.95
N SER A 267 15.41 -6.44 -12.05
CA SER A 267 16.11 -7.16 -13.12
C SER A 267 16.84 -6.15 -14.00
N LEU A 268 18.10 -5.85 -13.67
CA LEU A 268 19.01 -5.11 -14.54
C LEU A 268 19.46 -6.02 -15.69
N GLU A 269 18.68 -6.09 -16.77
CA GLU A 269 19.26 -6.46 -18.07
C GLU A 269 20.21 -5.35 -18.50
N ARG A 270 21.51 -5.64 -18.43
CA ARG A 270 22.58 -4.78 -18.89
C ARG A 270 22.39 -4.49 -20.39
N PRO A 271 22.22 -3.24 -20.83
CA PRO A 271 22.31 -2.91 -22.25
C PRO A 271 23.76 -3.15 -22.70
N GLU A 272 23.96 -3.95 -23.75
CA GLU A 272 25.27 -4.06 -24.41
C GLU A 272 25.68 -2.67 -24.93
N ALA A 273 26.78 -2.13 -24.41
CA ALA A 273 27.28 -0.82 -24.82
C ALA A 273 27.83 -0.85 -26.27
N PRO A 274 27.46 0.12 -27.14
CA PRO A 274 27.66 0.02 -28.60
C PRO A 274 29.03 0.50 -29.11
N TRP A 275 30.11 0.42 -28.33
CA TRP A 275 31.43 0.91 -28.79
C TRP A 275 32.51 -0.18 -28.76
N ARG A 276 32.35 -1.20 -29.59
CA ARG A 276 33.52 -1.91 -30.14
C ARG A 276 33.30 -2.18 -31.62
N ALA A 277 33.42 -1.12 -32.43
CA ALA A 277 33.81 -1.28 -33.82
C ALA A 277 35.19 -1.94 -33.83
N ARG A 278 35.23 -3.27 -33.96
CA ARG A 278 36.45 -3.98 -34.33
C ARG A 278 36.72 -3.60 -35.78
N SER A 279 37.84 -2.95 -36.03
CA SER A 279 38.39 -2.80 -37.37
C SER A 279 38.51 -4.20 -37.99
N VAL A 280 37.63 -4.52 -38.93
CA VAL A 280 37.73 -5.73 -39.74
C VAL A 280 38.77 -5.42 -40.81
N ALA A 281 39.98 -5.97 -40.64
CA ALA A 281 40.93 -6.09 -41.73
C ALA A 281 40.32 -7.06 -42.77
N VAL A 282 40.11 -6.53 -43.97
CA VAL A 282 39.72 -7.30 -45.15
C VAL A 282 40.87 -8.25 -45.49
N SER A 283 40.62 -9.54 -45.42
CA SER A 283 41.43 -10.55 -46.09
C SER A 283 40.52 -11.33 -47.03
N CYS A 284 40.66 -11.06 -48.31
CA CYS A 284 40.03 -11.81 -49.38
C CYS A 284 40.49 -13.28 -49.33
N ASN A 285 39.54 -14.23 -49.30
CA ASN A 285 39.64 -15.45 -50.10
C ASN A 285 38.27 -16.13 -50.22
N GLU A 286 37.76 -16.20 -51.45
CA GLU A 286 36.69 -17.08 -51.93
C GLU A 286 37.33 -18.26 -52.70
N PRO A 287 36.58 -19.31 -53.11
CA PRO A 287 35.56 -20.07 -52.40
C PRO A 287 35.83 -21.60 -52.52
N ALA A 288 35.07 -22.43 -51.80
CA ALA A 288 34.83 -23.81 -52.23
C ALA A 288 33.41 -24.26 -51.88
N ALA A 289 32.76 -24.81 -52.90
CA ALA A 289 31.35 -25.17 -53.00
C ALA A 289 30.92 -26.40 -52.17
N GLY A 290 29.61 -26.52 -51.96
CA GLY A 290 28.94 -27.75 -51.52
C GLY A 290 27.60 -27.46 -50.83
N HIS A 291 26.53 -27.16 -51.58
CA HIS A 291 25.43 -28.07 -51.92
C HIS A 291 24.34 -28.27 -50.83
N THR A 292 23.14 -27.71 -51.13
CA THR A 292 21.75 -28.27 -50.97
C THR A 292 21.27 -28.67 -49.56
N GLN A 293 20.07 -28.37 -49.03
CA GLN A 293 18.67 -28.21 -49.50
C GLN A 293 17.95 -27.30 -48.46
N LEU A 294 17.12 -26.29 -48.75
CA LEU A 294 15.76 -26.27 -49.33
C LEU A 294 14.76 -27.23 -48.68
N LEU A 295 14.04 -26.76 -47.66
CA LEU A 295 12.60 -27.00 -47.50
C LEU A 295 11.94 -25.83 -46.78
N ASP A 296 10.82 -25.45 -47.37
CA ASP A 296 10.00 -24.26 -47.18
C ASP A 296 8.67 -24.70 -46.54
N LEU A 297 7.91 -23.76 -45.96
CA LEU A 297 6.44 -23.78 -45.81
C LEU A 297 5.83 -24.78 -44.77
N GLN A 298 4.81 -24.48 -43.93
CA GLN A 298 3.77 -23.45 -43.93
C GLN A 298 3.25 -23.11 -42.52
N SER A 299 2.78 -21.86 -42.39
CA SER A 299 1.67 -21.44 -41.53
C SER A 299 0.41 -22.30 -41.71
N SER A 300 -0.34 -22.51 -40.62
CA SER A 300 -1.79 -22.70 -40.73
C SER A 300 -2.51 -22.07 -39.54
N VAL A 301 -3.26 -21.00 -39.87
CA VAL A 301 -4.31 -20.37 -39.08
C VAL A 301 -5.59 -21.15 -39.37
N ILE A 302 -6.31 -21.66 -38.37
CA ILE A 302 -7.75 -21.93 -38.50
C ILE A 302 -8.48 -21.52 -37.22
N TYR A 303 -9.33 -20.52 -37.41
CA TYR A 303 -10.47 -20.10 -36.60
C TYR A 303 -11.64 -21.05 -36.87
N THR A 304 -12.40 -21.49 -35.87
CA THR A 304 -13.87 -21.61 -35.96
C THR A 304 -14.52 -21.75 -34.59
N MET A 305 -15.48 -20.88 -34.35
CA MET A 305 -16.55 -20.94 -33.36
C MET A 305 -17.45 -22.17 -33.53
N SER A 306 -18.18 -22.55 -32.48
CA SER A 306 -19.66 -22.64 -32.45
C SER A 306 -20.18 -23.80 -31.59
N ASN A 307 -20.87 -23.41 -30.52
CA ASN A 307 -22.05 -23.99 -29.87
C ASN A 307 -22.34 -25.51 -29.98
N GLY A 308 -22.47 -26.10 -28.79
CA GLY A 308 -23.35 -27.20 -28.43
C GLY A 308 -23.60 -27.13 -26.93
#